data_AF-A0A075T5F3-F1
#
_entry.id   AF-A0A075T5F3-F1
#
_cell.length_a   1.000
_cell.length_b   1.000
_cell.length_c   1.000
_cell.angle_alpha   90.00
_cell.angle_beta   90.00
_cell.angle_gamma   90.00
#
_symmetry.space_group_name_H-M   'P 1'
#
loop_
_entity.id
_entity.type
_entity.pdbx_description
1 polymer ?
#
loop_
_entity_poly.entity_id
_entity_poly.type
_entity_poly.pdbx_seq_one_letter_code
_entity_poly.pdbx_strand_id
1 'polypeptide(L)'
;FSAPVIAAFAVFVVYPIGQASFSDGMPLGISGTFNFMLVFQAEHNILMHPFHILGVAGVFGGSLFSAMHGSLVTSSLLAESAGDISLNVGYKFGQEDETYSISTAHGYFGRLIF
;
A
#
# COMPACT_ATOMS: atom_id res chain seq x y z
N PHE A 1 8.13 -7.71 -5.21
CA PHE A 1 9.17 -6.96 -4.47
C PHE A 1 10.01 -6.02 -5.36
N SER A 2 10.03 -6.17 -6.69
CA SER A 2 10.83 -5.30 -7.57
C SER A 2 10.47 -3.81 -7.50
N ALA A 3 9.20 -3.45 -7.31
CA ALA A 3 8.76 -2.05 -7.25
C ALA A 3 9.50 -1.18 -6.21
N PRO A 4 9.56 -1.53 -4.90
CA PRO A 4 10.34 -0.76 -3.93
C PRO A 4 11.85 -0.80 -4.19
N VAL A 5 12.39 -1.87 -4.79
CA VAL A 5 13.81 -1.94 -5.19
C VAL A 5 14.11 -0.91 -6.28
N ILE A 6 13.25 -0.81 -7.29
CA ILE A 6 13.40 0.16 -8.38
C ILE A 6 13.22 1.59 -7.85
N ALA A 7 12.28 1.82 -6.93
CA ALA A 7 12.11 3.13 -6.30
C ALA A 7 13.37 3.57 -5.53
N ALA A 8 13.99 2.66 -4.77
CA ALA A 8 15.25 2.93 -4.09
C ALA A 8 16.38 3.21 -5.10
N PHE A 9 16.47 2.41 -6.16
CA PHE A 9 17.48 2.60 -7.22
C PHE A 9 17.33 3.96 -7.94
N ALA A 10 16.08 4.41 -8.15
CA ALA A 10 15.81 5.69 -8.79
C ALA A 10 16.38 6.88 -7.99
N VAL A 11 16.19 6.90 -6.67
CA VAL A 11 16.59 8.03 -5.82
C VAL A 11 18.04 7.98 -5.33
N PHE A 12 18.65 6.79 -5.29
CA PHE A 12 20.04 6.61 -4.80
C PHE A 12 21.08 6.43 -5.91
N VAL A 13 20.66 6.05 -7.13
CA VAL A 13 21.61 5.77 -8.23
C VAL A 13 21.25 6.54 -9.50
N VAL A 14 20.04 6.35 -10.04
CA VAL A 14 19.69 6.92 -11.35
C VAL A 14 19.66 8.44 -11.32
N TYR A 15 18.98 9.03 -10.32
CA TYR A 15 18.89 10.49 -10.22
C TYR A 15 20.26 11.15 -9.99
N PRO A 16 21.11 10.69 -9.05
CA PRO A 16 22.50 11.15 -8.92
C PRO A 16 23.33 11.09 -10.21
N ILE A 17 23.24 10.00 -10.96
CA ILE A 17 23.95 9.85 -12.23
C ILE A 17 23.43 10.89 -13.23
N GLY A 18 22.10 11.09 -13.30
CA GLY A 18 21.47 12.09 -14.15
C GLY A 18 21.86 13.53 -13.80
N GLN A 19 22.09 13.83 -12.52
CA GLN A 19 22.58 15.14 -12.03
C GLN A 19 24.11 15.26 -12.08
N ALA A 20 24.83 14.20 -12.46
CA ALA A 20 26.28 14.11 -12.41
C ALA A 20 26.89 14.33 -11.01
N SER A 21 26.12 14.10 -9.93
CA SER A 21 26.61 14.19 -8.55
C SER A 21 25.82 13.31 -7.58
N PHE A 22 26.53 12.60 -6.70
CA PHE A 22 25.92 11.89 -5.56
C PHE A 22 25.51 12.80 -4.41
N SER A 23 25.92 14.07 -4.41
CA SER A 23 25.41 15.06 -3.44
C SER A 23 23.91 15.28 -3.56
N ASP A 24 23.36 15.05 -4.75
CA ASP A 24 21.95 15.31 -5.07
C ASP A 24 21.08 14.05 -4.87
N GLY A 25 21.69 12.93 -4.48
CA GLY A 25 20.96 11.73 -4.08
C GLY A 25 20.14 11.96 -2.82
N MET A 26 19.09 11.17 -2.64
CA MET A 26 18.27 11.27 -1.43
C MET A 26 19.13 10.99 -0.17
N PRO A 27 19.16 11.88 0.84
CA PRO A 27 19.91 11.62 2.07
C PRO A 27 19.27 10.51 2.92
N LEU A 28 20.10 9.79 3.68
CA LEU A 28 19.65 8.76 4.62
C LEU A 28 19.19 9.37 5.96
N GLY A 29 18.07 10.07 5.95
CA GLY A 29 17.47 10.64 7.15
C GLY A 29 16.14 11.32 6.87
N ILE A 30 15.27 11.40 7.88
CA ILE A 30 13.88 11.87 7.73
C ILE A 30 13.83 13.31 7.16
N SER A 31 14.57 14.24 7.77
CA SER A 31 14.64 15.63 7.30
C SER A 31 15.30 15.74 5.92
N GLY A 32 16.29 14.89 5.64
CA GLY A 32 16.96 14.81 4.35
C GLY A 32 16.03 14.36 3.22
N THR A 33 15.16 13.39 3.48
CA THR A 33 14.12 12.97 2.53
C THR A 33 13.18 14.12 2.20
N PHE A 34 12.72 14.89 3.19
CA PHE A 34 11.89 16.07 2.93
C PHE A 34 12.63 17.13 2.11
N ASN A 35 13.90 17.39 2.42
CA ASN A 35 14.73 18.31 1.64
C ASN A 35 14.84 17.88 0.18
N PHE A 36 15.15 16.60 -0.07
CA PHE A 36 15.19 16.02 -1.41
C PHE A 36 13.87 16.23 -2.17
N MET A 37 12.73 15.94 -1.55
CA MET A 37 11.41 16.10 -2.18
C MET A 37 11.11 17.55 -2.56
N LEU A 38 11.46 18.51 -1.70
CA LEU A 38 11.22 19.94 -1.96
C LEU A 38 12.09 20.47 -3.10
N VAL A 39 13.38 20.10 -3.12
CA VAL A 39 14.30 20.47 -4.22
C VAL A 39 13.85 19.80 -5.52
N PHE A 40 13.51 18.51 -5.48
CA PHE A 40 13.04 17.78 -6.66
C PHE A 40 11.75 18.41 -7.24
N GLN A 41 10.84 18.88 -6.38
CA GLN A 41 9.67 19.62 -6.84
C GLN A 41 10.05 20.96 -7.47
N ALA A 42 10.98 21.72 -6.88
CA ALA A 42 11.40 23.01 -7.40
C ALA A 42 12.08 22.89 -8.77
N GLU A 43 12.87 21.84 -8.99
CA GLU A 43 13.61 21.62 -10.25
C GLU A 43 12.78 20.91 -11.32
N HIS A 44 11.94 19.95 -10.95
CA HIS A 44 11.30 19.01 -11.90
C HIS A 44 9.77 19.12 -11.94
N ASN A 45 9.16 19.94 -11.07
CA ASN A 45 7.70 20.08 -10.96
C ASN A 45 6.97 18.72 -10.90
N ILE A 46 7.50 17.79 -10.10
CA ILE A 46 7.09 16.37 -10.07
C ILE A 46 5.59 16.18 -9.82
N LEU A 47 4.95 17.10 -9.08
CA LEU A 47 3.50 17.05 -8.84
C LEU A 47 2.67 17.09 -10.13
N MET A 48 3.21 17.67 -11.21
CA MET A 48 2.56 17.72 -12.52
C MET A 48 2.96 16.56 -13.45
N HIS A 49 3.87 15.68 -13.01
CA HIS A 49 4.35 14.57 -13.84
C HIS A 49 3.39 13.36 -13.78
N PRO A 50 2.93 12.82 -14.93
CA PRO A 50 1.93 11.75 -14.96
C PRO A 50 2.37 10.48 -14.24
N PHE A 51 3.66 10.10 -14.30
CA PHE A 51 4.14 8.92 -13.55
C PHE A 51 4.09 9.11 -12.03
N HIS A 52 4.28 10.32 -11.53
CA HIS A 52 4.12 10.59 -10.10
C HIS A 52 2.64 10.48 -9.71
N ILE A 53 1.74 11.04 -10.52
CA ILE A 53 0.28 10.93 -10.33
C ILE A 53 -0.17 9.45 -10.33
N LEU A 54 0.34 8.64 -11.25
CA LEU A 54 0.08 7.18 -11.27
C LEU A 54 0.62 6.49 -10.01
N GLY A 55 1.82 6.89 -9.53
CA GLY A 55 2.37 6.40 -8.26
C GLY A 55 1.47 6.74 -7.07
N VAL A 56 0.99 7.98 -6.98
CA VAL A 56 0.05 8.45 -5.95
C VAL A 56 -1.26 7.66 -6.00
N ALA A 57 -1.84 7.48 -7.19
CA ALA A 57 -3.04 6.67 -7.37
C ALA A 57 -2.81 5.21 -6.93
N GLY A 58 -1.64 4.65 -7.21
CA GLY A 58 -1.25 3.30 -6.79
C GLY A 58 -1.19 3.14 -5.26
N VAL A 59 -0.53 4.07 -4.55
CA VAL A 59 -0.43 3.98 -3.08
C VAL A 59 -1.75 4.24 -2.38
N PHE A 60 -2.53 5.22 -2.85
CA PHE A 60 -3.86 5.49 -2.29
C PHE A 60 -4.82 4.34 -2.57
N GLY A 61 -4.90 3.86 -3.81
CA GLY A 61 -5.69 2.68 -4.17
C GLY A 61 -5.27 1.45 -3.39
N GLY A 62 -3.97 1.21 -3.24
CA GLY A 62 -3.44 0.11 -2.43
C GLY A 62 -3.89 0.17 -0.97
N SER A 63 -3.81 1.34 -0.34
CA SER A 63 -4.29 1.52 1.04
C SER A 63 -5.81 1.32 1.18
N LEU A 64 -6.59 1.88 0.24
CA LEU A 64 -8.04 1.74 0.18
C LEU A 64 -8.46 0.28 0.04
N PHE A 65 -7.88 -0.44 -0.93
CA PHE A 65 -8.21 -1.84 -1.17
C PHE A 65 -7.70 -2.77 -0.09
N SER A 66 -6.58 -2.44 0.57
CA SER A 66 -6.14 -3.17 1.77
C SER A 66 -7.16 -3.06 2.89
N ALA A 67 -7.68 -1.85 3.16
CA ALA A 67 -8.71 -1.64 4.17
C ALA A 67 -10.03 -2.32 3.79
N MET A 68 -10.45 -2.20 2.53
CA MET A 68 -11.66 -2.82 2.00
C MET A 68 -11.60 -4.35 2.06
N HIS A 69 -10.50 -4.96 1.65
CA HIS A 69 -10.36 -6.42 1.70
C HIS A 69 -10.39 -6.92 3.15
N GLY A 70 -9.63 -6.27 4.04
CA GLY A 70 -9.63 -6.59 5.46
C GLY A 70 -11.02 -6.49 6.09
N SER A 71 -11.78 -5.44 5.76
CA SER A 71 -13.14 -5.26 6.31
C SER A 71 -14.14 -6.29 5.77
N LEU A 72 -14.13 -6.59 4.48
CA LEU A 72 -15.03 -7.56 3.86
C LEU A 72 -14.80 -8.98 4.39
N VAL A 73 -13.53 -9.42 4.49
CA VAL A 73 -13.17 -10.72 5.07
C VAL A 73 -13.61 -10.77 6.53
N THR A 74 -13.27 -9.75 7.32
CA THR A 74 -13.63 -9.71 8.76
C THR A 74 -15.14 -9.71 8.99
N SER A 75 -15.92 -9.03 8.13
CA SER A 75 -17.38 -8.97 8.25
C SER A 75 -18.11 -10.27 7.89
N SER A 76 -17.41 -11.25 7.31
CA SER A 76 -18.00 -12.48 6.78
C SER A 76 -17.36 -13.75 7.35
N LEU A 77 -16.63 -13.63 8.46
CA LEU A 77 -16.07 -14.78 9.18
C LEU A 77 -17.18 -15.76 9.57
N LEU A 78 -16.91 -17.06 9.40
CA LEU A 78 -17.83 -18.13 9.81
C LEU A 78 -17.69 -18.48 11.30
N ALA A 79 -16.62 -18.02 11.93
CA ALA A 79 -16.34 -18.30 13.33
C ALA A 79 -17.34 -17.59 14.25
N GLU A 80 -17.83 -18.32 15.25
CA GLU A 80 -18.60 -17.78 16.36
C GLU A 80 -17.84 -18.07 17.66
N SER A 81 -17.67 -17.05 18.51
CA SER A 81 -17.10 -17.20 19.86
C SER A 81 -18.09 -16.71 20.92
N ALA A 82 -18.06 -17.32 22.11
CA ALA A 82 -18.88 -16.90 23.23
C ALA A 82 -18.12 -15.90 24.12
N GLY A 83 -18.81 -14.86 24.61
CA GLY A 83 -18.25 -13.87 25.53
C GLY A 83 -17.10 -13.07 24.91
N ASP A 84 -16.04 -12.84 25.69
CA ASP A 84 -14.91 -11.97 25.33
C ASP A 84 -13.75 -12.71 24.65
N ILE A 85 -14.00 -13.88 24.08
CA ILE A 85 -12.98 -14.67 23.37
C ILE A 85 -12.82 -14.13 21.95
N SER A 86 -11.57 -13.94 21.52
CA SER A 86 -11.26 -13.46 20.16
C SER A 86 -11.78 -14.42 19.08
N LEU A 87 -12.41 -13.85 18.04
CA LEU A 87 -12.84 -14.58 16.84
C LEU A 87 -11.68 -15.24 16.08
N ASN A 88 -10.44 -14.76 16.26
CA ASN A 88 -9.25 -15.35 15.63
C ASN A 88 -9.02 -16.82 16.05
N VAL A 89 -9.50 -17.22 17.23
CA VAL A 89 -9.43 -18.61 17.71
C VAL A 89 -10.25 -19.56 16.82
N GLY A 90 -11.22 -19.04 16.06
CA GLY A 90 -12.01 -19.81 15.12
C GLY A 90 -11.22 -20.31 13.90
N TYR A 91 -10.09 -19.70 13.57
CA TYR A 91 -9.19 -20.20 12.53
C TYR A 91 -8.14 -21.14 13.12
N LYS A 92 -7.96 -22.31 12.50
CA LYS A 92 -6.90 -23.25 12.81
C LYS A 92 -5.85 -23.25 11.70
N PHE A 93 -4.59 -23.10 12.07
CA PHE A 93 -3.49 -23.14 11.12
C PHE A 93 -3.48 -24.47 10.35
N GLY A 94 -3.56 -24.39 9.03
CA GLY A 94 -3.59 -25.55 8.13
C GLY A 94 -4.96 -26.21 7.96
N GLN A 95 -6.06 -25.58 8.40
CA GLN A 95 -7.41 -26.06 8.07
C GLN A 95 -7.66 -26.05 6.55
N GLU A 96 -8.48 -26.99 6.07
CA GLU A 96 -8.80 -27.11 4.64
C GLU A 96 -9.99 -26.22 4.23
N ASP A 97 -10.94 -25.99 5.14
CA ASP A 97 -12.12 -25.18 4.88
C ASP A 97 -11.83 -23.68 4.98
N GLU A 98 -12.52 -22.89 4.15
CA GLU A 98 -12.45 -21.43 4.16
C GLU A 98 -12.96 -20.84 5.48
N THR A 99 -12.30 -19.78 5.97
CA THR A 99 -12.64 -19.16 7.27
C THR A 99 -13.75 -18.11 7.19
N TYR A 100 -14.22 -17.77 5.98
CA TYR A 100 -15.20 -16.72 5.74
C TYR A 100 -16.10 -17.05 4.54
N SER A 101 -17.27 -16.42 4.46
CA SER A 101 -18.20 -16.58 3.34
C SER A 101 -17.95 -15.54 2.24
N ILE A 102 -17.27 -15.95 1.17
CA ILE A 102 -17.06 -15.08 0.00
C ILE A 102 -18.39 -14.70 -0.69
N SER A 103 -19.41 -15.57 -0.67
CA SER A 103 -20.71 -15.27 -1.26
C SER A 103 -21.43 -14.14 -0.51
N THR A 104 -21.33 -14.13 0.83
CA THR A 104 -21.87 -13.07 1.67
C THR A 104 -21.11 -11.76 1.45
N ALA A 105 -19.77 -11.80 1.45
CA ALA A 105 -18.94 -10.63 1.19
C ALA A 105 -19.21 -10.01 -0.19
N HIS A 106 -19.30 -10.84 -1.23
CA HIS A 106 -19.64 -10.42 -2.59
C HIS A 106 -21.06 -9.85 -2.67
N GLY A 107 -22.03 -10.52 -2.05
CA GLY A 107 -23.43 -10.07 -2.03
C GLY A 107 -23.60 -8.72 -1.31
N TYR A 108 -22.84 -8.48 -0.24
CA TYR A 108 -22.78 -7.19 0.43
C TYR A 108 -22.15 -6.11 -0.46
N PHE A 109 -20.93 -6.37 -0.96
CA PHE A 109 -20.19 -5.36 -1.72
C PHE A 109 -20.86 -5.01 -3.05
N GLY A 110 -21.45 -6.01 -3.73
CA GLY A 110 -22.23 -5.78 -4.94
C GLY A 110 -23.33 -4.76 -4.68
N ARG A 111 -24.21 -5.02 -3.70
CA ARG A 111 -25.31 -4.11 -3.31
C ARG A 111 -24.84 -2.75 -2.80
N LEU A 112 -23.63 -2.65 -2.26
CA LEU A 112 -23.08 -1.39 -1.78
C LEU A 112 -22.79 -0.42 -2.93
N ILE A 113 -22.38 -0.94 -4.10
CA ILE A 113 -21.89 -0.12 -5.21
C ILE A 113 -22.85 -0.11 -6.41
N PHE A 114 -23.45 -1.25 -6.78
CA PHE A 114 -24.24 -1.40 -8.01
C PHE A 114 -25.49 -2.29 -7.85
#